data_AF-A0A918NZY8-F1
#
_entry.id   AF-A0A918NZY8-F1
#
_cell.length_a   1.000
_cell.length_b   1.000
_cell.length_c   1.000
_cell.angle_alpha   90.00
_cell.angle_beta   90.00
_cell.angle_gamma   90.00
#
_symmetry.space_group_name_H-M   'P 1'
#
loop_
_entity.id
_entity.type
_entity.pdbx_description
1 polymer ?
#
loop_
_entity_poly.entity_id
_entity_poly.type
_entity_poly.pdbx_seq_one_letter_code
_entity_poly.pdbx_strand_id
1 'polypeptide(L)'
;MALFNQAVGRLRRHRTLLPGVFVLARQVSEARAVADMRLHATVAGAERRADPALPRDLVETLKTSDGSRLSKLERLRRPPTRTTGAAFARALGRVDGIGASYRLGRLKLSQILRTGWSL
;
A
#
# COMPACT_ATOMS: atom_id res chain seq x y z
N MET A 1 5.68 13.26 -8.45
CA MET A 1 5.57 14.21 -9.58
C MET A 1 4.17 14.30 -10.17
N ALA A 2 3.45 13.19 -10.38
CA ALA A 2 2.10 13.23 -10.97
C ALA A 2 1.10 14.20 -10.27
N LEU A 3 0.93 14.11 -8.94
CA LEU A 3 0.01 14.98 -8.18
C LEU A 3 0.41 16.47 -8.24
N PHE A 4 1.70 16.75 -8.22
CA PHE A 4 2.21 18.12 -8.33
C PHE A 4 1.89 18.73 -9.70
N ASN A 5 2.18 18.00 -10.78
CA ASN A 5 1.88 18.43 -12.14
C ASN A 5 0.37 18.59 -12.36
N GLN A 6 -0.43 17.69 -11.79
CA GLN A 6 -1.88 17.80 -11.81
C GLN A 6 -2.38 19.07 -11.09
N ALA A 7 -1.78 19.42 -9.95
CA ALA A 7 -2.10 20.64 -9.21
C ALA A 7 -1.74 21.90 -10.01
N VAL A 8 -0.53 21.94 -10.62
CA VAL A 8 -0.13 23.03 -11.53
C VAL A 8 -1.13 23.18 -12.69
N GLY A 9 -1.51 22.06 -13.33
CA GLY A 9 -2.47 22.07 -14.42
C GLY A 9 -3.85 22.57 -13.99
N ARG A 10 -4.30 22.24 -12.78
CA ARG A 10 -5.55 22.73 -12.21
C ARG A 10 -5.50 24.24 -11.94
N LEU A 11 -4.44 24.74 -11.29
CA LEU A 11 -4.29 26.17 -10.99
C LEU A 11 -4.25 27.03 -12.26
N ARG A 12 -3.54 26.58 -13.30
CA ARG A 12 -3.52 27.26 -14.60
C ARG A 12 -4.90 27.33 -15.25
N ARG A 13 -5.67 26.22 -15.24
CA ARG A 13 -7.04 26.20 -15.79
C ARG A 13 -7.99 27.16 -15.06
N HIS A 14 -7.80 27.34 -13.76
CA HIS A 14 -8.60 28.27 -12.96
C HIS A 14 -8.02 29.69 -12.89
N ARG A 15 -7.04 30.03 -13.74
CA ARG A 15 -6.36 31.34 -13.78
C ARG A 15 -5.84 31.81 -12.42
N THR A 16 -5.45 30.88 -11.55
CA THR A 16 -4.90 31.19 -10.24
C THR A 16 -3.41 31.50 -10.38
N LEU A 17 -2.92 32.55 -9.69
CA LEU A 17 -1.50 32.83 -9.62
C LEU A 17 -0.76 31.61 -9.04
N LEU A 18 0.26 31.14 -9.73
CA LEU A 18 1.03 29.99 -9.26
C LEU A 18 1.86 30.39 -8.04
N PRO A 19 1.69 29.71 -6.89
CA PRO A 19 2.61 29.89 -5.78
C PRO A 19 4.00 29.37 -6.16
N GLY A 20 5.04 29.86 -5.47
CA GLY A 20 6.40 29.36 -5.67
C GLY A 20 6.46 27.83 -5.56
N VAL A 21 7.36 27.20 -6.32
CA VAL A 21 7.45 25.73 -6.47
C VAL A 21 7.50 25.01 -5.12
N PHE A 22 8.26 25.54 -4.16
CA PHE A 22 8.36 24.99 -2.81
C PHE A 22 7.05 25.05 -2.02
N VAL A 23 6.30 26.14 -2.15
CA VAL A 23 5.00 26.33 -1.48
C VAL A 23 4.00 25.32 -2.02
N LEU A 24 3.93 25.17 -3.35
CA LEU A 24 3.04 24.18 -3.95
C LEU A 24 3.42 22.75 -3.58
N ALA A 25 4.73 22.44 -3.55
CA ALA A 25 5.22 21.12 -3.19
C ALA A 25 4.85 20.76 -1.75
N ARG A 26 5.01 21.72 -0.83
CA ARG A 26 4.59 21.58 0.56
C ARG A 26 3.08 21.33 0.69
N GLN A 27 2.25 22.14 0.03
CA GLN A 27 0.79 21.97 0.06
C GLN A 27 0.34 20.61 -0.48
N VAL A 28 0.94 20.15 -1.59
CA VAL A 28 0.67 18.82 -2.14
C VAL A 28 1.09 17.73 -1.16
N SER A 29 2.23 17.90 -0.49
CA SER A 29 2.70 16.95 0.52
C SER A 29 1.78 16.88 1.73
N GLU A 30 1.32 18.03 2.24
CA GLU A 30 0.38 18.11 3.35
C GLU A 30 -0.97 17.48 2.99
N ALA A 31 -1.51 17.79 1.82
CA ALA A 31 -2.75 17.18 1.33
C ALA A 31 -2.62 15.66 1.18
N ARG A 32 -1.46 15.19 0.69
CA ARG A 32 -1.16 13.75 0.60
C ARG A 32 -1.10 13.11 1.98
N ALA A 33 -0.42 13.72 2.94
CA ALA A 33 -0.34 13.19 4.30
C ALA A 33 -1.72 13.06 4.96
N VAL A 34 -2.60 14.04 4.78
CA VAL A 34 -3.99 13.98 5.27
C VAL A 34 -4.78 12.87 4.57
N ALA A 35 -4.62 12.72 3.25
CA ALA A 35 -5.27 11.65 2.50
C ALA A 35 -4.78 10.26 2.93
N ASP A 36 -3.47 10.10 3.13
CA ASP A 36 -2.85 8.86 3.61
C ASP A 36 -3.38 8.51 5.01
N MET A 37 -3.48 9.48 5.93
CA MET A 37 -4.06 9.27 7.26
C MET A 37 -5.52 8.82 7.19
N ARG A 38 -6.35 9.46 6.34
CA ARG A 38 -7.76 9.07 6.14
C ARG A 38 -7.88 7.68 5.54
N LEU A 39 -7.02 7.34 4.58
CA LEU A 39 -6.96 6.00 3.99
C LEU A 39 -6.63 4.96 5.06
N HIS A 40 -5.58 5.19 5.86
CA HIS A 40 -5.20 4.28 6.94
C HIS A 40 -6.32 4.08 7.97
N ALA A 41 -6.97 5.17 8.41
CA ALA A 41 -8.10 5.08 9.33
C ALA A 41 -9.29 4.30 8.73
N THR A 42 -9.58 4.52 7.45
CA THR A 42 -10.65 3.82 6.73
C THR A 42 -10.36 2.32 6.63
N VAL A 43 -9.13 1.96 6.27
CA VAL A 43 -8.69 0.55 6.16
C VAL A 43 -8.73 -0.12 7.53
N ALA A 44 -8.16 0.49 8.57
CA ALA A 44 -8.17 -0.07 9.92
C ALA A 44 -9.60 -0.24 10.46
N GLY A 45 -10.50 0.70 10.17
CA GLY A 45 -11.91 0.60 10.53
C GLY A 45 -12.63 -0.53 9.76
N ALA A 46 -12.34 -0.69 8.47
CA ALA A 46 -12.91 -1.78 7.65
C ALA A 46 -12.39 -3.15 8.08
N GLU A 47 -11.10 -3.26 8.38
CA GLU A 47 -10.45 -4.46 8.89
C GLU A 47 -11.13 -4.95 10.17
N ARG A 48 -11.27 -4.07 11.18
CA ARG A 48 -11.91 -4.40 12.46
C ARG A 48 -13.36 -4.88 12.28
N ARG A 49 -14.09 -4.36 11.28
CA ARG A 49 -15.46 -4.79 10.97
C ARG A 49 -15.49 -6.15 10.26
N ALA A 50 -14.50 -6.46 9.44
CA ALA A 50 -14.43 -7.69 8.68
C ALA A 50 -13.91 -8.87 9.53
N ASP A 51 -12.89 -8.64 10.36
CA ASP A 51 -12.31 -9.62 11.27
C ASP A 51 -11.78 -8.92 12.54
N PRO A 52 -12.45 -9.08 13.70
CA PRO A 52 -12.01 -8.47 14.96
C PRO A 52 -10.65 -8.97 15.48
N ALA A 53 -10.20 -10.16 15.08
CA ALA A 53 -8.92 -10.73 15.52
C ALA A 53 -7.74 -10.25 14.66
N LEU A 54 -8.00 -9.83 13.43
CA LEU A 54 -6.97 -9.44 12.45
C LEU A 54 -6.02 -8.33 12.93
N PRO A 55 -6.48 -7.25 13.61
CA PRO A 55 -5.56 -6.22 14.11
C PRO A 55 -4.52 -6.77 15.09
N ARG A 56 -4.93 -7.70 15.96
CA ARG A 56 -4.03 -8.37 16.90
C ARG A 56 -3.02 -9.25 16.15
N ASP A 57 -3.52 -10.06 15.23
CA ASP A 57 -2.70 -10.97 14.41
C ASP A 57 -1.65 -10.19 13.60
N LEU A 58 -1.98 -8.99 13.10
CA LEU A 58 -1.06 -8.09 12.42
C LEU A 58 0.00 -7.50 13.36
N VAL A 59 -0.36 -7.09 14.57
CA VAL A 59 0.61 -6.60 15.56
C VAL A 59 1.61 -7.69 15.95
N GLU A 60 1.16 -8.94 16.08
CA GLU A 60 2.06 -10.08 16.36
C GLU A 60 3.12 -10.25 15.28
N THR A 61 2.88 -9.82 14.03
CA THR A 61 3.88 -9.91 12.96
C THR A 61 5.07 -8.99 13.15
N LEU A 62 4.92 -7.94 13.95
CA LEU A 62 5.97 -6.98 14.27
C LEU A 62 6.97 -7.56 15.27
N LYS A 63 6.59 -8.61 16.01
CA LYS A 63 7.48 -9.25 16.96
C LYS A 63 8.61 -10.00 16.23
N THR A 64 9.81 -9.83 16.76
CA THR A 64 10.99 -10.57 16.34
C THR A 64 11.14 -11.77 17.27
N SER A 65 11.23 -12.98 16.71
CA SER A 65 11.49 -14.19 17.50
C SER A 65 12.91 -14.15 18.07
N ASP A 66 13.12 -14.71 19.27
CA ASP A 66 14.44 -14.78 19.89
C ASP A 66 15.47 -15.38 18.92
N GLY A 67 16.61 -14.69 18.78
CA GLY A 67 17.69 -15.06 17.86
C GLY A 67 17.49 -14.67 16.38
N SER A 68 16.32 -14.19 15.98
CA SER A 68 16.11 -13.63 14.63
C SER A 68 16.42 -12.14 14.61
N ARG A 69 16.98 -11.64 13.49
CA ARG A 69 17.09 -10.18 13.24
C ARG A 69 15.90 -9.62 12.49
N LEU A 70 14.99 -10.48 12.02
CA LEU A 70 13.87 -10.12 11.18
C LEU A 70 12.54 -10.53 11.80
N SER A 71 11.58 -9.62 11.76
CA SER A 71 10.20 -9.90 12.16
C SER A 71 9.46 -10.71 11.08
N LYS A 72 8.30 -11.27 11.44
CA LYS A 72 7.44 -11.96 10.47
C LYS A 72 7.01 -10.98 9.37
N LEU A 73 6.69 -9.73 9.71
CA LEU A 73 6.32 -8.69 8.74
C LEU A 73 7.43 -8.42 7.73
N GLU A 74 8.67 -8.30 8.18
CA GLU A 74 9.81 -8.04 7.29
C GLU A 74 10.07 -9.19 6.33
N ARG A 75 9.87 -10.44 6.78
CA ARG A 75 9.92 -11.60 5.89
C ARG A 75 8.83 -11.55 4.83
N LEU A 76 7.60 -11.18 5.20
CA LEU A 76 6.48 -11.05 4.26
C LEU A 76 6.69 -9.93 3.23
N ARG A 77 7.35 -8.83 3.63
CA ARG A 77 7.60 -7.66 2.77
C ARG A 77 8.71 -7.89 1.74
N ARG A 78 9.55 -8.92 1.90
CA ARG A 78 10.65 -9.19 0.95
C ARG A 78 10.11 -9.78 -0.36
N PRO A 79 10.27 -9.09 -1.50
CA PRO A 79 9.84 -9.64 -2.79
C PRO A 79 10.74 -10.83 -3.21
N PRO A 80 10.25 -11.71 -4.09
CA PRO A 80 11.10 -12.70 -4.75
C PRO A 80 12.18 -11.95 -5.56
N THR A 81 13.42 -12.39 -5.45
CA THR A 81 14.58 -11.74 -6.11
C THR A 81 14.86 -12.27 -7.52
N ARG A 82 14.12 -13.29 -7.99
CA ARG A 82 14.30 -13.90 -9.31
C ARG A 82 12.99 -13.88 -10.10
N THR A 83 13.08 -13.53 -11.38
CA THR A 83 11.95 -13.41 -12.31
C THR A 83 11.80 -14.67 -13.17
N THR A 84 11.90 -15.84 -12.56
CA THR A 84 11.64 -17.12 -13.25
C THR A 84 10.22 -17.59 -12.97
N GLY A 85 9.63 -18.39 -13.87
CA GLY A 85 8.27 -18.94 -13.67
C GLY A 85 8.11 -19.68 -12.33
N ALA A 86 9.13 -20.41 -11.90
CA ALA A 86 9.15 -21.07 -10.59
C ALA A 86 9.23 -20.09 -9.40
N ALA A 87 9.84 -18.92 -9.58
CA ALA A 87 9.86 -17.88 -8.56
C ALA A 87 8.53 -17.12 -8.50
N PHE A 88 7.84 -16.98 -9.63
CA PHE A 88 6.48 -16.44 -9.70
C PHE A 88 5.46 -17.36 -9.02
N ALA A 89 5.50 -18.67 -9.27
CA ALA A 89 4.65 -19.64 -8.58
C ALA A 89 4.86 -19.61 -7.06
N ARG A 90 6.12 -19.50 -6.60
CA ARG A 90 6.44 -19.30 -5.18
C ARG A 90 5.91 -17.98 -4.62
N ALA A 91 5.92 -16.91 -5.41
CA ALA A 91 5.36 -15.62 -5.02
C ALA A 91 3.84 -15.70 -4.83
N LEU A 92 3.13 -16.41 -5.71
CA LEU A 92 1.70 -16.66 -5.60
C LEU A 92 1.38 -17.56 -4.40
N GLY A 93 2.13 -18.66 -4.20
CA GLY A 93 1.95 -19.51 -3.01
C GLY A 93 2.16 -18.77 -1.69
N ARG A 94 3.05 -17.76 -1.67
CA ARG A 94 3.19 -16.86 -0.52
C ARG A 94 1.95 -15.98 -0.31
N VAL A 95 1.37 -15.43 -1.38
CA VAL A 95 0.13 -14.65 -1.30
C VAL A 95 -1.02 -15.50 -0.76
N ASP A 96 -1.14 -16.73 -1.22
CA ASP A 96 -2.13 -17.68 -0.69
C ASP A 96 -1.89 -18.00 0.78
N GLY A 97 -0.63 -18.21 1.18
CA GLY A 97 -0.26 -18.43 2.58
C GLY A 97 -0.59 -17.24 3.49
N ILE A 98 -0.41 -16.00 3.00
CA ILE A 98 -0.83 -14.78 3.71
C ILE A 98 -2.37 -14.74 3.80
N GLY A 99 -3.06 -15.03 2.70
CA GLY A 99 -4.52 -15.06 2.65
C GLY A 99 -5.12 -16.05 3.65
N ALA A 100 -4.59 -17.26 3.71
CA ALA A 100 -5.00 -18.29 4.66
C ALA A 100 -4.69 -17.90 6.13
N SER A 101 -3.48 -17.36 6.39
CA SER A 101 -3.04 -17.04 7.76
C SER A 101 -3.82 -15.89 8.40
N TYR A 102 -4.25 -14.92 7.60
CA TYR A 102 -4.92 -13.70 8.07
C TYR A 102 -6.38 -13.62 7.62
N ARG A 103 -6.95 -14.75 7.16
CA ARG A 103 -8.36 -14.86 6.73
C ARG A 103 -8.74 -13.77 5.72
N LEU A 104 -7.78 -13.35 4.89
CA LEU A 104 -8.00 -12.33 3.87
C LEU A 104 -8.80 -12.98 2.74
N GLY A 105 -9.85 -12.31 2.28
CA GLY A 105 -10.61 -12.77 1.13
C GLY A 105 -9.72 -12.97 -0.11
N ARG A 106 -10.14 -13.86 -1.02
CA ARG A 106 -9.38 -14.11 -2.27
C ARG A 106 -9.15 -12.80 -3.02
N LEU A 107 -7.88 -12.47 -3.27
CA LEU A 107 -7.51 -11.36 -4.13
C LEU A 107 -7.91 -11.71 -5.57
N LYS A 108 -8.91 -11.02 -6.13
CA LYS A 108 -9.19 -11.10 -7.57
C LYS A 108 -8.07 -10.39 -8.32
N LEU A 109 -7.07 -11.13 -8.77
CA LEU A 109 -5.94 -10.59 -9.54
C LEU A 109 -6.40 -9.83 -10.80
N SER A 110 -7.56 -10.20 -11.37
CA SER A 110 -8.20 -9.48 -12.47
C SER A 110 -8.63 -8.04 -12.15
N GLN A 111 -8.79 -7.68 -10.87
CA GLN A 111 -9.07 -6.31 -10.44
C GLN A 111 -7.80 -5.47 -10.29
N ILE A 112 -6.66 -6.10 -9.97
CA ILE A 112 -5.36 -5.43 -9.83
C ILE A 112 -4.74 -5.16 -11.21
N LEU A 113 -4.93 -6.07 -12.16
CA LEU A 113 -4.42 -5.91 -13.54
C LEU A 113 -5.17 -4.83 -14.35
N ARG A 114 -6.38 -4.44 -13.93
CA ARG A 114 -7.18 -3.40 -14.62
C ARG A 114 -6.70 -1.98 -14.34
N THR A 115 -5.96 -1.76 -13.24
CA THR A 115 -5.62 -0.41 -12.76
C THR A 115 -4.19 0.04 -13.10
N GLY A 116 -3.39 -0.74 -13.83
CA GLY A 116 -1.96 -0.40 -13.98
C GLY A 116 -1.26 -0.70 -15.30
N TRP A 117 -1.86 -1.38 -16.27
CA TRP A 117 -1.16 -1.74 -17.52
C TRP A 117 -2.15 -1.65 -18.70
N SER A 118 -2.42 -0.42 -19.13
CA SER A 118 -2.93 -0.14 -20.48
C SER A 118 -1.81 0.56 -21.23
N LEU A 119 -0.94 -0.25 -21.82
CA LEU A 119 -0.21 0.07 -23.05
C LEU A 119 -0.57 -1.05 -24.03
#